data_AF-A0A950KS83-F1
#
_entry.id   AF-A0A950KS83-F1
#
_cell.length_a   1.000
_cell.length_b   1.000
_cell.length_c   1.000
_cell.angle_alpha   90.00
_cell.angle_beta   90.00
_cell.angle_gamma   90.00
#
_symmetry.space_group_name_H-M   'P 1'
#
loop_
_entity.id
_entity.type
_entity.pdbx_description
1 polymer ?
#
loop_
_entity_poly.entity_id
_entity_poly.type
_entity_poly.pdbx_seq_one_letter_code
_entity_poly.pdbx_strand_id
1 'polypeptide(L)'
;AVRHTELRPVAERLYARLHQWFAVEIAAGVRDGEFHSCDPEAVADHTLALIDGFGVRTLIGDRRVPLKRARQAVQAALARELGLGEQPR
;
A
#
# COMPACT_ATOMS: atom_id res chain seq x y z
N ALA A 1 18.63 -2.45 5.92
CA ALA A 1 18.37 -1.69 7.15
C ALA A 1 18.30 -2.57 8.41
N VAL A 2 17.44 -3.60 8.45
CA VAL A 2 17.26 -4.42 9.68
C VAL A 2 18.55 -5.11 10.12
N ARG A 3 19.32 -5.67 9.18
CA ARG A 3 20.61 -6.35 9.45
C ARG A 3 21.86 -5.48 9.19
N HIS A 4 21.64 -4.27 8.68
CA HIS A 4 22.66 -3.33 8.20
C HIS A 4 22.21 -1.93 8.60
N THR A 5 22.62 -1.49 9.78
CA THR A 5 22.14 -0.25 10.42
C THR A 5 22.56 0.99 9.66
N GLU A 6 23.71 0.93 8.98
CA GLU A 6 24.23 1.93 8.05
C GLU A 6 23.28 2.21 6.88
N LEU A 7 22.43 1.24 6.52
CA LEU A 7 21.44 1.39 5.45
C LEU A 7 20.10 1.97 5.94
N ARG A 8 19.92 2.25 7.24
CA ARG A 8 18.65 2.80 7.76
C ARG A 8 18.28 4.14 7.13
N PRO A 9 19.18 5.13 7.01
CA PRO A 9 18.83 6.41 6.38
C PRO A 9 18.47 6.28 4.90
N VAL A 10 19.08 5.31 4.20
CA VAL A 10 18.76 5.02 2.80
C VAL A 10 17.36 4.42 2.71
N ALA A 11 17.04 3.44 3.55
CA ALA A 11 15.72 2.82 3.58
C ALA A 11 14.63 3.84 3.94
N GLU A 12 14.86 4.70 4.93
CA GLU A 12 13.95 5.76 5.33
C GLU A 12 13.64 6.70 4.15
N ARG A 13 14.65 7.16 3.41
CA ARG A 13 14.43 8.02 2.23
C ARG A 13 13.65 7.33 1.12
N LEU A 14 13.91 6.04 0.88
CA LEU A 14 13.18 5.26 -0.13
C LEU A 14 11.71 5.09 0.26
N TYR A 15 11.45 4.73 1.52
CA TYR A 15 10.09 4.59 2.03
C TYR A 15 9.35 5.92 2.06
N ALA A 16 10.00 7.01 2.48
CA ALA A 16 9.41 8.35 2.44
C ALA A 16 8.99 8.76 1.02
N ARG A 17 9.83 8.49 0.02
CA ARG A 17 9.49 8.81 -1.39
C ARG A 17 8.36 7.94 -1.93
N LEU A 18 8.34 6.66 -1.55
CA LEU A 18 7.27 5.74 -1.96
C LEU A 18 5.94 6.14 -1.32
N HIS A 19 5.94 6.43 -0.02
CA HIS A 19 4.79 6.89 0.74
C HIS A 19 4.24 8.20 0.19
N GLN A 20 5.11 9.19 -0.02
CA GLN A 20 4.75 10.47 -0.61
C GLN A 20 4.10 10.30 -1.99
N TRP A 21 4.61 9.38 -2.82
CA TRP A 21 4.00 9.11 -4.12
C TRP A 21 2.56 8.61 -3.98
N PHE A 22 2.29 7.65 -3.10
CA PHE A 22 0.92 7.20 -2.82
C PHE A 22 0.03 8.33 -2.30
N ALA A 23 0.48 9.08 -1.30
CA ALA A 23 -0.30 10.16 -0.69
C ALA A 23 -0.65 11.25 -1.70
N VAL A 24 0.27 11.62 -2.59
CA VAL A 24 0.03 12.61 -3.66
C VAL A 24 -1.04 12.15 -4.64
N GLU A 25 -0.97 10.90 -5.11
CA GLU A 25 -1.96 10.36 -6.05
C GLU A 25 -3.34 10.22 -5.40
N ILE A 26 -3.40 9.78 -4.14
CA ILE A 26 -4.67 9.70 -3.39
C ILE A 26 -5.26 11.09 -3.19
N ALA A 27 -4.45 12.07 -2.79
CA ALA A 27 -4.90 13.45 -2.63
C ALA A 27 -5.39 14.06 -3.95
N ALA A 28 -4.75 13.72 -5.09
CA ALA A 28 -5.22 14.13 -6.40
C ALA A 28 -6.61 13.54 -6.69
N GLY A 29 -6.80 12.23 -6.53
CA GLY A 29 -8.11 11.60 -6.74
C GLY A 29 -9.21 12.13 -5.82
N VAL A 30 -8.88 12.50 -4.57
CA VAL A 30 -9.86 13.17 -3.67
C VAL A 30 -10.23 14.56 -4.17
N ARG A 31 -9.26 15.37 -4.62
CA ARG A 31 -9.53 16.71 -5.16
C ARG A 31 -10.36 16.65 -6.45
N ASP A 32 -10.08 15.67 -7.29
CA ASP A 32 -10.73 15.51 -8.59
C ASP A 32 -12.10 14.80 -8.47
N GLY A 33 -12.46 14.34 -7.26
CA GLY A 33 -13.74 13.68 -6.97
C GLY A 33 -13.81 12.22 -7.41
N GLU A 34 -12.67 11.61 -7.72
CA GLU A 34 -12.55 10.19 -8.08
C GLU A 34 -12.63 9.27 -6.86
N PHE A 35 -12.14 9.74 -5.70
CA PHE A 35 -12.17 9.03 -4.41
C PHE A 35 -13.00 9.81 -3.39
N HIS A 36 -13.55 9.14 -2.36
CA HIS A 36 -14.19 9.88 -1.26
C HIS A 36 -13.16 10.63 -0.41
N SER A 37 -13.67 11.59 0.36
CA SER A 37 -12.89 12.28 1.39
C SER A 37 -12.28 11.27 2.37
N CYS A 38 -10.95 11.23 2.41
CA CYS A 38 -10.13 10.39 3.28
C CYS A 38 -8.87 11.16 3.70
N ASP A 39 -8.06 10.57 4.59
CA ASP A 39 -6.71 11.03 4.90
C ASP A 39 -5.70 10.31 3.98
N PRO A 40 -5.12 11.00 2.97
CA PRO A 40 -4.23 10.37 2.00
C PRO A 40 -2.97 9.73 2.62
N GLU A 41 -2.43 10.33 3.69
CA GLU A 41 -1.22 9.85 4.35
C GLU A 41 -1.52 8.54 5.11
N ALA A 42 -2.66 8.49 5.80
CA ALA A 42 -3.10 7.29 6.51
C ALA A 42 -3.41 6.13 5.56
N VAL A 43 -4.04 6.41 4.41
CA VAL A 43 -4.31 5.38 3.39
C VAL A 43 -3.00 4.89 2.74
N ALA A 44 -2.03 5.78 2.51
CA ALA A 44 -0.71 5.41 2.01
C ALA A 44 0.03 4.50 3.00
N ASP A 45 0.05 4.83 4.29
CA ASP A 45 0.65 4.01 5.35
C ASP A 45 0.05 2.60 5.39
N HIS A 46 -1.27 2.52 5.39
CA HIS A 46 -1.96 1.24 5.44
C HIS A 46 -1.71 0.40 4.17
N THR A 47 -1.72 1.03 3.01
CA THR A 47 -1.43 0.38 1.72
C THR A 47 -0.04 -0.23 1.70
N LEU A 48 0.98 0.53 2.13
CA LEU A 48 2.35 0.04 2.20
C LEU A 48 2.52 -1.08 3.22
N ALA A 49 1.89 -0.97 4.40
CA ALA A 49 1.92 -2.03 5.41
C ALA A 49 1.32 -3.34 4.88
N LEU A 50 0.21 -3.28 4.14
CA LEU A 50 -0.40 -4.45 3.51
C LEU A 50 0.50 -5.07 2.44
N ILE A 51 1.05 -4.24 1.55
CA ILE A 51 1.96 -4.68 0.48
C ILE A 51 3.19 -5.35 1.09
N ASP A 52 3.81 -4.77 2.11
CA ASP A 52 5.00 -5.31 2.75
C ASP A 52 4.70 -6.64 3.44
N GLY A 53 3.62 -6.72 4.21
CA GLY A 53 3.20 -7.96 4.88
C GLY A 53 2.93 -9.10 3.90
N PHE A 54 2.19 -8.84 2.82
CA PHE A 54 1.94 -9.83 1.78
C PHE A 54 3.18 -10.12 0.92
N GLY A 55 4.03 -9.13 0.70
CA GLY A 55 5.30 -9.26 -0.01
C GLY A 55 6.22 -10.24 0.69
N VAL A 56 6.40 -10.10 2.00
CA VAL A 56 7.18 -11.05 2.82
C VAL A 56 6.64 -12.48 2.68
N ARG A 57 5.32 -12.67 2.81
CA ARG A 57 4.69 -14.00 2.68
C ARG A 57 4.90 -14.62 1.29
N THR A 58 4.86 -13.78 0.26
CA THR A 58 5.15 -14.21 -1.12
C THR A 58 6.60 -14.64 -1.26
N LEU A 59 7.55 -13.85 -0.74
CA LEU A 59 8.99 -14.11 -0.84
C LEU A 59 9.43 -15.37 -0.09
N ILE A 60 8.79 -15.70 1.04
CA ILE A 60 9.07 -16.93 1.79
C ILE A 60 8.33 -18.16 1.22
N GLY A 61 7.57 -18.01 0.14
CA GLY A 61 6.85 -19.11 -0.52
C GLY A 61 5.64 -19.63 0.26
N ASP A 62 4.95 -18.78 1.04
CA ASP A 62 3.79 -19.19 1.83
C ASP A 62 2.59 -19.58 0.95
N ARG A 63 2.41 -20.89 0.75
CA ARG A 63 1.30 -21.45 -0.04
C ARG A 63 -0.09 -21.20 0.56
N ARG A 64 -0.20 -20.80 1.83
CA ARG A 64 -1.50 -20.49 2.47
C ARG A 64 -2.08 -19.17 1.96
N VAL A 65 -1.23 -18.28 1.44
CA VAL A 65 -1.65 -17.04 0.77
C VAL A 65 -0.99 -16.95 -0.61
N PRO A 66 -1.65 -17.52 -1.63
CA PRO A 66 -1.20 -17.36 -3.01
C PRO A 66 -1.13 -15.88 -3.40
N LEU A 67 -0.19 -15.51 -4.28
CA LEU A 67 -0.01 -14.14 -4.77
C LEU A 67 -1.31 -13.49 -5.27
N LYS A 68 -2.15 -14.26 -5.96
CA LYS A 68 -3.47 -13.79 -6.42
C LYS A 68 -4.34 -13.32 -5.24
N ARG A 69 -4.37 -14.08 -4.14
CA ARG A 69 -5.14 -13.74 -2.93
C ARG A 69 -4.57 -12.52 -2.24
N ALA A 70 -3.24 -12.40 -2.16
CA ALA A 70 -2.58 -11.21 -1.62
C ALA A 70 -2.96 -9.93 -2.39
N ARG A 71 -2.89 -9.96 -3.73
CA ARG A 71 -3.27 -8.81 -4.57
C ARG A 71 -4.74 -8.43 -4.40
N GLN A 72 -5.63 -9.43 -4.37
CA GLN A 72 -7.05 -9.20 -4.12
C GLN A 72 -7.32 -8.57 -2.75
N ALA A 73 -6.58 -8.99 -1.72
CA ALA A 73 -6.72 -8.41 -0.37
C ALA A 73 -6.26 -6.95 -0.32
N VAL A 74 -5.12 -6.62 -0.94
CA VAL A 74 -4.64 -5.23 -1.05
C VAL A 74 -5.65 -4.38 -1.82
N GLN A 75 -6.11 -4.87 -2.99
CA GLN A 75 -7.10 -4.16 -3.81
C GLN A 75 -8.40 -3.91 -3.04
N ALA A 76 -8.94 -4.93 -2.37
CA ALA A 76 -10.20 -4.79 -1.64
C ALA A 76 -10.09 -3.83 -0.43
N ALA A 77 -8.95 -3.81 0.26
CA ALA A 77 -8.71 -2.86 1.33
C ALA A 77 -8.65 -1.42 0.79
N LEU A 78 -7.82 -1.19 -0.23
CA LEU A 78 -7.65 0.12 -0.83
C LEU A 78 -8.94 0.64 -1.48
N ALA A 79 -9.67 -0.23 -2.20
CA ALA A 79 -10.95 0.14 -2.80
C ALA A 79 -11.96 0.62 -1.76
N ARG A 80 -12.05 -0.06 -0.61
CA ARG A 80 -12.93 0.36 0.49
C ARG A 80 -12.51 1.71 1.10
N GLU A 81 -11.21 1.95 1.25
CA GLU A 81 -10.67 3.20 1.83
C GLU A 81 -10.67 4.39 0.86
N LEU A 82 -10.80 4.12 -0.44
CA LEU A 82 -11.02 5.12 -1.48
C LEU A 82 -12.49 5.18 -1.92
N GLY A 83 -13.35 4.30 -1.39
CA GLY A 83 -14.78 4.12 -1.68
C GLY A 83 -15.06 3.89 -3.16
N LEU A 84 -14.10 3.29 -3.81
CA LEU A 84 -14.30 2.57 -5.04
C LEU A 84 -15.06 1.30 -4.62
N GLY A 85 -16.33 1.16 -5.00
CA GLY A 85 -17.11 -0.05 -4.69
C GLY A 85 -16.41 -1.35 -5.13
N GLU A 86 -16.97 -2.51 -4.82
CA GLU A 86 -16.42 -3.76 -5.37
C GLU A 86 -16.45 -3.72 -6.90
N GLN A 87 -15.28 -3.55 -7.53
CA GLN A 87 -15.20 -3.61 -8.99
C GLN A 87 -15.55 -5.03 -9.45
N PRO A 88 -16.47 -5.19 -10.42
CA PRO A 88 -16.80 -6.50 -10.93
C PRO A 88 -15.56 -7.16 -11.54
N ARG A 89 -15.41 -8.46 -11.26
CA ARG A 89 -14.28 -9.29 -11.69
C ARG A 89 -14.20 -9.48 -13.21
#